data_AF-A0A837HJ61-F1
#
_entry.id   AF-A0A837HJ61-F1
#
_cell.length_a   1.000
_cell.length_b   1.000
_cell.length_c   1.000
_cell.angle_alpha   90.00
_cell.angle_beta   90.00
_cell.angle_gamma   90.00
#
_symmetry.space_group_name_H-M   'P 1'
#
loop_
_entity.id
_entity.type
_entity.pdbx_description
1 polymer ?
#
loop_
_entity_poly.entity_id
_entity_poly.type
_entity_poly.pdbx_seq_one_letter_code
_entity_poly.pdbx_strand_id
1 'polypeptide(L)'
;MGILDAFKKKKDKNANPMDPENMGFMQRMAMKKLEKMSPSEREALMKKVMTPDNIQKNKADILKTLEQMKKSGQMNDHQIFEAKKRLGLL
;
A
#
# COMPACT_ATOMS: atom_id res chain seq x y z
N MET A 1 21.39 -21.10 26.22
CA MET A 1 20.78 -19.96 25.49
C MET A 1 21.71 -19.61 24.35
N GLY A 2 21.40 -20.09 23.15
CA GLY A 2 22.29 -20.01 22.00
C GLY A 2 22.20 -18.65 21.29
N ILE A 3 23.30 -18.27 20.64
CA ILE A 3 23.46 -17.06 19.82
C ILE A 3 22.37 -16.96 18.72
N LEU A 4 21.71 -18.08 18.39
CA LEU A 4 20.55 -18.15 17.49
C LEU A 4 19.27 -17.47 18.02
N ASP A 5 19.08 -17.33 19.33
CA ASP A 5 17.88 -16.66 19.88
C ASP A 5 17.94 -15.13 19.71
N ALA A 6 19.14 -14.55 19.56
CA ALA A 6 19.34 -13.11 19.37
C ALA A 6 18.90 -12.60 17.98
N PHE A 7 18.76 -13.49 16.99
CA PHE A 7 18.33 -13.15 15.63
C PHE A 7 16.83 -13.36 15.39
N LYS A 8 16.08 -13.83 16.38
CA LYS A 8 14.63 -14.04 16.25
C LYS A 8 13.87 -12.76 16.60
N LYS A 9 14.02 -11.73 15.75
CA LYS A 9 13.22 -10.49 15.84
C LYS A 9 11.75 -10.89 15.69
N LYS A 10 10.98 -10.86 16.79
CA LYS A 10 9.53 -11.09 16.78
C LYS A 10 8.93 -10.07 15.82
N LYS A 11 8.42 -10.54 14.67
CA LYS A 11 7.58 -9.73 13.78
C LYS A 11 6.28 -9.46 14.53
N ASP A 12 6.17 -8.28 15.13
CA ASP A 12 4.92 -7.83 15.72
C ASP A 12 3.85 -7.79 14.63
N LYS A 13 2.76 -8.54 14.84
CA LYS A 13 1.65 -8.63 13.87
C LYS A 13 0.87 -7.32 13.73
N ASN A 14 1.13 -6.34 14.61
CA ASN A 14 0.56 -4.99 14.61
C ASN A 14 1.56 -3.91 14.15
N ALA A 15 2.74 -4.29 13.65
CA ALA A 15 3.73 -3.34 13.21
C ALA A 15 3.23 -2.63 11.93
N ASN A 16 3.19 -1.29 11.94
CA ASN A 16 2.74 -0.51 10.80
C ASN A 16 3.65 -0.83 9.59
N PRO A 17 3.11 -1.37 8.48
CA PRO A 17 3.91 -1.73 7.31
C PRO A 17 4.52 -0.50 6.60
N MET A 18 4.01 0.70 6.91
CA MET A 18 4.53 1.98 6.42
C MET A 18 5.60 2.58 7.35
N ASP A 19 5.90 1.93 8.48
CA ASP A 19 6.99 2.35 9.37
C ASP A 19 8.34 1.98 8.73
N PRO A 20 9.27 2.94 8.57
CA PRO A 20 10.61 2.68 8.07
C PRO A 20 11.30 1.50 8.77
N GLU A 21 11.07 1.31 10.08
CA GLU A 21 11.68 0.25 10.88
C GLU A 21 11.21 -1.16 10.51
N ASN A 22 10.03 -1.28 9.91
CA ASN A 22 9.42 -2.54 9.51
C ASN A 22 9.61 -2.88 8.02
N MET A 23 10.16 -1.96 7.23
CA MET A 23 10.44 -2.17 5.81
C MET A 23 11.76 -2.91 5.58
N GLY A 24 11.74 -3.88 4.66
CA GLY A 24 12.95 -4.53 4.16
C GLY A 24 13.86 -3.54 3.40
N PHE A 25 15.16 -3.85 3.28
CA PHE A 25 16.12 -2.99 2.58
C PHE A 25 15.67 -2.60 1.16
N MET A 26 15.13 -3.56 0.40
CA MET A 26 14.59 -3.30 -0.95
C MET A 26 13.37 -2.36 -0.94
N GLN A 27 12.46 -2.51 0.03
CA GLN A 27 11.30 -1.62 0.16
C GLN A 27 11.74 -0.19 0.51
N ARG A 28 12.70 -0.03 1.41
CA ARG A 28 13.30 1.27 1.75
C ARG A 28 13.93 1.93 0.52
N MET A 29 14.64 1.16 -0.30
CA MET A 29 15.25 1.67 -1.54
C MET A 29 14.19 2.07 -2.57
N ALA A 30 13.10 1.29 -2.72
CA ALA A 30 11.98 1.63 -3.58
C ALA A 30 11.27 2.91 -3.13
N MET A 31 11.00 3.06 -1.83
CA MET A 31 10.43 4.28 -1.23
C MET A 31 11.31 5.51 -1.49
N LYS A 32 12.63 5.41 -1.23
CA LYS A 32 13.57 6.49 -1.53
C LYS A 32 13.59 6.85 -3.02
N LYS A 33 13.44 5.87 -3.91
CA LYS A 33 13.37 6.14 -5.36
C LYS A 33 12.07 6.84 -5.73
N LEU A 34 10.94 6.46 -5.14
CA LEU A 34 9.65 7.12 -5.31
C LEU A 34 9.67 8.56 -4.79
N GLU A 35 10.31 8.80 -3.65
CA GLU A 35 10.48 10.14 -3.07
C GLU A 35 11.34 11.05 -3.94
N LYS A 36 12.38 10.48 -4.58
CA LYS A 36 13.30 11.20 -5.47
C LYS A 36 12.78 11.38 -6.91
N MET A 37 11.70 10.70 -7.30
CA MET A 37 11.07 10.91 -8.61
C MET A 37 10.46 12.31 -8.70
N SER A 38 10.57 12.92 -9.88
CA SER A 38 9.86 14.15 -10.20
C SER A 38 8.34 13.92 -10.19
N PRO A 39 7.53 14.99 -10.00
CA PRO A 39 6.07 14.87 -10.02
C PRO A 39 5.53 14.20 -11.31
N SER A 40 6.14 14.51 -12.45
CA SER A 40 5.78 13.93 -13.75
C SER A 40 6.06 12.43 -13.83
N GLU A 41 7.20 11.97 -13.31
CA GLU A 41 7.54 10.54 -13.25
C GLU A 41 6.63 9.78 -12.28
N ARG A 42 6.30 10.39 -11.14
CA ARG A 42 5.37 9.81 -10.18
C ARG A 42 3.97 9.67 -10.77
N GLU A 43 3.50 10.67 -11.52
CA GLU A 43 2.23 10.59 -12.25
C GLU A 43 2.26 9.49 -13.33
N ALA A 44 3.34 9.39 -14.10
CA ALA A 44 3.49 8.35 -15.11
C ALA A 44 3.47 6.95 -14.48
N LEU A 45 4.12 6.78 -13.33
CA LEU A 45 4.08 5.55 -12.56
C LEU A 45 2.67 5.24 -12.05
N MET A 46 2.00 6.23 -11.45
CA MET A 46 0.62 6.07 -10.96
C MET A 46 -0.32 5.66 -12.10
N LYS A 47 -0.21 6.29 -13.28
CA LYS A 47 -0.98 5.92 -14.49
C LYS A 47 -0.70 4.48 -14.92
N LYS A 48 0.55 4.03 -14.86
CA LYS A 48 0.92 2.65 -15.20
C LYS A 48 0.34 1.63 -14.22
N VAL A 49 0.32 1.97 -12.93
CA VAL A 49 -0.23 1.10 -11.88
C VAL A 49 -1.75 1.09 -11.90
N MET A 50 -2.40 2.23 -12.15
CA MET A 50 -3.85 2.38 -12.28
C MET A 50 -4.38 1.98 -13.66
N THR A 51 -3.82 0.94 -14.27
CA THR A 51 -4.37 0.35 -15.49
C THR A 51 -5.48 -0.64 -15.14
N PRO A 52 -6.51 -0.80 -15.99
CA PRO A 52 -7.62 -1.73 -15.74
C PRO A 52 -7.15 -3.16 -15.42
N ASP A 53 -6.14 -3.66 -16.13
CA ASP A 53 -5.57 -5.00 -15.89
C ASP A 53 -4.99 -5.15 -14.48
N ASN A 54 -4.24 -4.14 -14.01
CA ASN A 54 -3.66 -4.16 -12.68
C ASN A 54 -4.71 -3.97 -11.60
N ILE A 55 -5.72 -3.15 -11.85
CA ILE A 55 -6.84 -2.96 -10.93
C ILE A 55 -7.65 -4.26 -10.79
N GLN A 56 -7.92 -4.97 -11.88
CA GLN A 56 -8.60 -6.25 -11.84
C GLN A 56 -7.78 -7.31 -11.11
N LYS A 57 -6.48 -7.41 -11.40
CA LYS A 57 -5.56 -8.34 -10.71
C LYS A 57 -5.52 -8.12 -9.20
N ASN A 58 -5.59 -6.86 -8.76
CA ASN A 58 -5.52 -6.49 -7.34
C ASN A 58 -6.88 -6.10 -6.76
N LYS A 59 -8.00 -6.44 -7.43
CA LYS A 59 -9.35 -5.99 -7.07
C LYS A 59 -9.71 -6.29 -5.62
N ALA A 60 -9.43 -7.51 -5.16
CA ALA A 60 -9.75 -7.93 -3.80
C ALA A 60 -9.02 -7.09 -2.74
N ASP A 61 -7.74 -6.82 -2.96
CA ASP A 61 -6.93 -6.02 -2.03
C ASP A 61 -7.33 -4.54 -2.04
N ILE A 62 -7.66 -4.00 -3.22
CA ILE A 62 -8.16 -2.63 -3.36
C ILE A 62 -9.49 -2.48 -2.62
N LEU A 63 -10.43 -3.41 -2.79
CA LEU A 63 -11.71 -3.38 -2.11
C LEU A 63 -11.55 -3.48 -0.59
N LYS A 64 -10.69 -4.39 -0.12
CA LYS A 64 -10.37 -4.54 1.31
C LYS A 64 -9.76 -3.26 1.88
N THR A 65 -8.87 -2.61 1.15
CA THR A 65 -8.25 -1.35 1.56
C THR A 65 -9.30 -0.24 1.66
N LEU A 66 -10.18 -0.10 0.66
CA LEU A 66 -11.28 0.86 0.70
C LEU A 66 -12.20 0.61 1.90
N GLU A 67 -12.54 -0.64 2.19
CA GLU A 67 -13.34 -0.97 3.39
C GLU A 67 -12.61 -0.65 4.71
N GLN A 68 -11.30 -0.86 4.78
CA GLN A 68 -10.51 -0.46 5.94
C GLN A 68 -10.51 1.06 6.12
N MET A 69 -10.40 1.82 5.03
CA MET A 69 -10.48 3.29 5.06
C MET A 69 -11.87 3.79 5.48
N LYS A 70 -12.94 3.07 5.09
CA LYS A 70 -14.28 3.32 5.62
C LYS A 70 -14.34 3.08 7.12
N LYS A 71 -13.86 1.92 7.57
CA LYS A 71 -13.88 1.52 8.99
C LYS A 71 -13.04 2.43 9.88
N SER A 72 -11.93 2.97 9.37
CA SER A 72 -11.08 3.92 10.08
C SER A 72 -11.63 5.35 10.11
N GLY A 73 -12.73 5.63 9.40
CA GLY A 73 -13.32 6.96 9.27
C GLY A 73 -12.55 7.89 8.33
N GLN A 74 -11.55 7.39 7.60
CA GLN A 74 -10.80 8.17 6.61
C GLN A 74 -11.63 8.50 5.37
N MET A 75 -12.65 7.68 5.06
CA MET A 75 -13.57 7.91 3.96
C MET A 75 -15.01 7.60 4.36
N ASN A 76 -15.95 8.42 3.89
CA ASN A 76 -17.39 8.16 4.02
C ASN A 76 -17.91 7.25 2.88
N ASP A 77 -19.15 6.79 3.00
CA ASP A 77 -19.76 5.88 2.02
C ASP A 77 -19.81 6.43 0.60
N HIS A 78 -20.09 7.72 0.47
CA HIS A 78 -20.13 8.39 -0.83
C HIS A 78 -18.74 8.46 -1.48
N GLN A 79 -17.70 8.76 -0.70
CA GLN A 79 -16.31 8.80 -1.16
C GLN A 79 -15.82 7.41 -1.57
N ILE A 80 -16.21 6.36 -0.85
CA ILE A 80 -15.90 4.97 -1.20
C ILE A 80 -16.59 4.58 -2.51
N PHE A 81 -17.87 4.93 -2.67
CA PHE A 81 -18.62 4.66 -3.89
C PHE A 81 -17.98 5.33 -5.11
N GLU A 82 -17.66 6.62 -5.00
CA GLU A 82 -16.97 7.37 -6.06
C GLU A 82 -15.59 6.78 -6.38
N ALA A 83 -14.84 6.35 -5.36
CA ALA A 83 -13.55 5.69 -5.57
C ALA A 83 -13.69 4.35 -6.31
N LYS A 84 -14.65 3.51 -5.91
CA LYS A 84 -14.94 2.24 -6.60
C LYS A 84 -15.35 2.49 -8.06
N LYS A 85 -16.18 3.51 -8.32
CA LYS A 85 -16.59 3.91 -9.67
C LYS A 85 -15.41 4.30 -10.55
N ARG A 86 -14.53 5.18 -10.05
CA ARG A 86 -13.34 5.65 -10.78
C ARG A 86 -12.35 4.54 -11.08
N LEU A 87 -12.28 3.53 -10.22
CA LEU A 87 -11.42 2.37 -10.40
C LEU A 87 -12.08 1.27 -11.25
N GLY A 88 -13.32 1.43 -11.70
CA GLY A 88 -14.02 0.38 -12.45
C GLY A 88 -14.31 -0.88 -11.62
N LEU A 89 -14.53 -0.69 -10.31
CA LEU A 89 -14.74 -1.76 -9.33
C LEU A 89 -16.21 -1.88 -8.87
N LEU A 90 -17.11 -1.10 -9.48
CA LEU A 90 -18.56 -1.22 -9.33
C LEU A 90 -19.13 -2.32 -10.24
#